data_AF-A0A1W1H4R0-F1
#
_entry.id   AF-A0A1W1H4R0-F1
#
_cell.length_a   1.000
_cell.length_b   1.000
_cell.length_c   1.000
_cell.angle_alpha   90.00
_cell.angle_beta   90.00
_cell.angle_gamma   90.00
#
_symmetry.space_group_name_H-M   'P 1'
#
loop_
_entity.id
_entity.type
_entity.pdbx_description
1 polymer ?
#
loop_
_entity_poly.entity_id
_entity_poly.type
_entity_poly.pdbx_seq_one_letter_code
_entity_poly.pdbx_strand_id
1 'polypeptide(L)' 'MQTVEFESKSYNGIIEIPIIHKEWYDRPVKVILLTDTKLKNSSKDTDKSELIRFFNSFNADLTGYRFNRDEANER' A
#
# COMPACT_ATOMS: atom_id res chain seq x y z
N MET A 1 27.83 7.23 -10.23
CA MET A 1 26.85 7.89 -9.31
C MET A 1 27.22 7.49 -7.90
N GLN A 2 27.27 8.44 -6.96
CA GLN A 2 27.49 8.14 -5.54
C GLN A 2 26.14 7.94 -4.86
N THR A 3 26.08 7.04 -3.88
CA THR A 3 24.87 6.71 -3.11
C THR A 3 25.24 6.75 -1.64
N VAL A 4 24.31 7.24 -0.82
CA VAL A 4 24.42 7.24 0.64
C VAL A 4 23.20 6.51 1.19
N GLU A 5 23.43 5.61 2.13
CA GLU A 5 22.39 4.88 2.84
C GLU A 5 22.38 5.35 4.29
N PHE A 6 21.20 5.73 4.79
CA PHE A 6 21.00 6.12 6.17
C PHE A 6 19.59 5.75 6.62
N GLU A 7 19.45 5.49 7.92
CA GLU A 7 18.15 5.30 8.55
C GLU A 7 17.69 6.62 9.17
N SER A 8 16.45 7.01 8.86
CA SER A 8 15.84 8.20 9.44
C SER A 8 14.34 7.98 9.57
N LYS A 9 13.73 8.62 10.58
CA LYS A 9 12.28 8.62 10.76
C LYS A 9 11.70 9.74 9.92
N SER A 10 10.64 9.44 9.18
CA SER A 10 9.86 10.49 8.54
C SER A 10 8.95 11.18 9.56
N TYR A 11 8.92 12.50 9.54
CA TYR A 11 7.97 13.31 10.31
C TYR A 11 7.19 14.17 9.32
N ASN A 12 5.86 14.02 9.30
CA ASN A 12 4.96 14.75 8.38
C ASN A 12 5.36 14.64 6.90
N GLY A 13 5.85 13.47 6.47
CA GLY A 13 6.30 13.24 5.09
C GLY A 13 7.67 13.83 4.75
N ILE A 14 8.36 14.45 5.72
CA ILE A 14 9.72 14.99 5.56
C ILE A 14 10.70 13.95 6.11
N ILE A 15 11.72 13.62 5.32
CA ILE A 15 12.85 12.78 5.72
C ILE A 15 14.07 13.69 5.79
N GLU A 16 14.60 13.86 6.99
CA GLU A 16 15.80 14.68 7.21
C GLU A 16 17.05 13.87 6.86
N ILE A 17 17.90 14.46 6.01
CA ILE A 17 19.21 13.92 5.68
C ILE A 17 20.16 14.25 6.86
N PRO A 18 20.80 13.25 7.50
CA PRO A 18 21.72 13.46 8.61
C PRO A 18 22.82 14.47 8.27
N ILE A 19 23.24 15.26 9.26
CA ILE A 19 24.23 16.34 9.07
C ILE A 19 25.60 15.85 8.57
N ILE A 20 25.88 14.56 8.77
CA ILE A 20 27.08 13.87 8.26
C ILE A 20 27.13 13.92 6.73
N HIS A 21 25.97 14.02 6.08
CA HIS A 21 25.79 14.05 4.63
C HIS A 21 25.33 15.44 4.13
N LYS A 22 25.74 16.51 4.82
CA LYS A 22 25.38 17.89 4.48
C LYS A 22 25.76 18.30 3.05
N GLU A 23 26.74 17.63 2.45
CA GLU A 23 27.17 17.87 1.07
C GLU A 23 26.08 17.59 0.02
N TRP A 24 24.97 16.96 0.42
CA TRP A 24 23.84 16.59 -0.44
C TRP A 24 22.67 17.58 -0.43
N TYR A 25 22.64 18.58 0.47
CA TYR A 25 21.46 19.45 0.66
C TYR A 25 21.08 20.27 -0.58
N ASP A 26 22.06 20.75 -1.33
CA ASP A 26 21.83 21.61 -2.51
C ASP A 26 22.04 20.88 -3.84
N ARG A 27 21.99 19.55 -3.83
CA ARG A 27 22.20 18.73 -5.03
C ARG A 27 20.89 18.10 -5.50
N PRO A 28 20.66 17.99 -6.82
CA PRO A 28 19.57 17.17 -7.31
C PRO A 28 19.85 15.70 -6.96
N VAL A 29 19.00 15.11 -6.13
CA VAL A 29 19.14 13.74 -5.64
C VAL A 29 17.97 12.87 -6.07
N LYS A 30 18.25 11.58 -6.28
CA LYS A 30 17.23 10.54 -6.40
C LYS A 30 17.13 9.82 -5.06
N VAL A 31 15.93 9.79 -4.48
CA VAL A 31 15.67 9.13 -3.20
C VAL A 31 15.06 7.75 -3.44
N ILE A 32 15.57 6.75 -2.73
CA ILE A 32 15.01 5.39 -2.70
C ILE A 32 14.62 5.10 -1.25
N LEU A 33 13.34 4.84 -1.02
CA LEU A 33 12.81 4.53 0.31
C LEU A 33 12.70 3.01 0.45
N LEU A 34 13.45 2.45 1.40
CA LEU A 34 13.39 1.05 1.76
C LEU A 34 12.67 0.94 3.11
N THR A 35 11.65 0.09 3.18
CA THR A 35 10.90 -0.16 4.41
C THR A 35 11.25 -1.54 4.94
N ASP A 36 11.53 -1.63 6.23
CA ASP A 36 11.62 -2.91 6.91
C ASP A 36 10.20 -3.49 7.04
N THR A 37 9.90 -4.49 6.22
CA THR A 37 8.64 -5.26 6.28
C THR A 37 8.46 -6.02 7.60
N LYS A 38 9.47 -6.01 8.47
CA LYS A 38 9.42 -6.61 9.82
C LYS A 38 8.74 -5.72 10.86
N LEU A 39 8.48 -4.44 10.55
CA LEU A 39 7.75 -3.55 11.45
C LEU A 39 6.23 -3.78 11.34
N LYS A 40 5.79 -4.84 12.02
CA LYS A 40 4.40 -5.18 12.34
C LYS A 40 3.48 -5.51 11.15
N ASN A 41 2.97 -6.73 11.21
CA ASN A 41 1.54 -7.04 11.08
C ASN A 41 0.68 -6.10 11.96
N SER A 42 0.73 -4.78 11.79
CA SER A 42 -0.22 -3.87 12.42
C SER A 42 -1.50 -3.97 11.60
N SER A 43 -2.30 -4.97 11.97
CA SER A 43 -3.76 -4.97 11.82
C SER A 43 -4.27 -4.33 10.53
N LYS A 44 -4.41 -5.14 9.48
CA LYS A 44 -5.45 -4.96 8.45
C LYS A 44 -6.85 -5.12 9.07
N ASP A 45 -7.15 -4.44 10.18
CA ASP A 45 -8.50 -4.38 10.76
C ASP A 45 -9.28 -3.17 10.23
N THR A 46 -8.61 -2.21 9.57
CA THR A 46 -9.29 -1.10 8.89
C THR A 46 -10.10 -1.56 7.68
N ASP A 47 -9.82 -2.73 7.13
CA ASP A 47 -10.45 -3.22 5.88
C ASP A 47 -11.70 -4.07 6.12
N LYS A 48 -11.82 -4.73 7.28
CA LYS A 48 -12.96 -5.64 7.53
C LYS A 48 -14.27 -4.87 7.73
N SER A 49 -14.24 -3.72 8.38
CA SER A 49 -15.45 -2.92 8.62
C SER A 49 -16.01 -2.34 7.33
N GLU A 50 -15.15 -1.89 6.42
CA GLU A 50 -15.55 -1.41 5.08
C GLU A 50 -16.06 -2.54 4.20
N LEU A 51 -15.41 -3.71 4.21
CA LEU A 51 -15.88 -4.90 3.51
C LEU A 51 -17.23 -5.39 4.04
N ILE A 52 -17.41 -5.46 5.37
CA ILE A 52 -18.69 -5.83 5.99
C ILE A 52 -19.77 -4.82 5.60
N ARG A 53 -19.46 -3.52 5.59
CA ARG A 53 -20.40 -2.47 5.16
C ARG A 53 -20.72 -2.56 3.66
N PHE A 54 -19.77 -2.93 2.82
CA PHE A 54 -19.99 -3.22 1.39
C PHE A 54 -20.95 -4.40 1.21
N PHE A 55 -20.69 -5.56 1.86
CA PHE A 55 -21.58 -6.73 1.74
C PHE A 55 -22.96 -6.51 2.37
N ASN A 56 -23.05 -5.78 3.48
CA ASN A 56 -24.35 -5.47 4.11
C ASN A 56 -25.18 -4.47 3.28
N SER A 57 -24.54 -3.58 2.53
CA SER A 57 -25.24 -2.66 1.61
C SER A 57 -25.54 -3.29 0.26
N PHE A 58 -24.77 -4.31 -0.14
CA PHE A 58 -24.97 -5.05 -1.37
C PHE A 58 -26.05 -6.13 -1.18
N ASN A 59 -27.31 -5.72 -1.31
CA ASN A 59 -28.45 -6.64 -1.29
C ASN A 59 -28.80 -7.02 -2.74
N ALA A 60 -28.00 -7.90 -3.35
CA ALA A 60 -28.30 -8.45 -4.67
C ALA A 60 -29.17 -9.69 -4.52
N ASP A 61 -30.44 -9.59 -4.93
CA ASP A 61 -31.31 -10.74 -5.01
C ASP A 61 -30.92 -11.60 -6.21
N LEU A 62 -30.25 -12.72 -5.94
CA LEU A 62 -29.81 -13.70 -6.93
C LEU A 62 -30.70 -14.95 -6.96
N THR A 63 -31.88 -14.92 -6.30
CA THR A 63 -32.76 -16.10 -6.20
C THR A 63 -33.29 -16.61 -7.54
N GLY A 64 -33.18 -15.82 -8.62
CA GLY A 64 -33.49 -16.22 -9.99
C GLY A 64 -32.29 -16.41 -10.92
N TYR A 65 -31.05 -16.16 -10.46
CA TYR A 65 -29.88 -16.23 -11.33
C TYR A 65 -29.42 -17.68 -11.52
N ARG A 66 -29.62 -18.22 -12.72
CA ARG A 66 -29.09 -19.53 -13.12
C ARG A 66 -27.89 -19.33 -14.03
N PHE A 67 -26.72 -19.69 -13.52
CA PHE A 67 -25.50 -19.70 -14.30
C PHE A 67 -25.57 -20.84 -15.33
N ASN A 68 -25.67 -20.51 -16.61
CA ASN A 68 -25.61 -21.49 -17.69
C ASN A 68 -24.15 -21.83 -18.00
N ARG A 69 -23.68 -22.94 -17.42
CA ARG A 69 -22.29 -23.37 -17.55
C ARG A 69 -21.93 -23.76 -18.99
N ASP A 70 -22.90 -24.26 -19.75
CA ASP A 70 -22.65 -24.79 -21.08
C ASP A 70 -22.39 -23.65 -22.08
N GLU A 71 -23.17 -22.56 -22.02
CA GLU A 71 -22.97 -21.34 -22.81
C GLU A 71 -21.63 -20.63 -22.51
N ALA A 72 -21.16 -20.69 -21.25
CA ALA A 72 -19.90 -20.08 -20.85
C ALA A 72 -18.65 -20.84 -21.34
N ASN A 73 -18.78 -22.16 -21.56
CA ASN A 73 -17.69 -23.02 -22.03
C ASN A 73 -17.62 -23.12 -23.56
N GLU A 74 -18.63 -22.63 -24.28
CA GLU A 74 -18.66 -22.55 -25.75
C GLU A 74 -17.99 -21.28 -26.32
N ARG A 75 -17.52 -20.37 -25.45
CA ARG A 75 -16.67 -19.21 -25.81
C ARG A 75 -15.20 -19.51 -25.57
#